data_AF-A0A3G2J6E5-F1
#
_entry.id   AF-A0A3G2J6E5-F1
#
_cell.length_a   1.000
_cell.length_b   1.000
_cell.length_c   1.000
_cell.angle_alpha   90.00
_cell.angle_beta   90.00
_cell.angle_gamma   90.00
#
_symmetry.space_group_name_H-M   'P 1'
#
loop_
_entity.id
_entity.type
_entity.pdbx_description
1 polymer ?
#
loop_
_entity_poly.entity_id
_entity_poly.type
_entity_poly.pdbx_seq_one_letter_code
_entity_poly.pdbx_strand_id
1 'polypeptide(L)'
;MATETQLPVQAGSEKDLLIWQQGIIEDAPGGVMTIMSIGLTREGKHPTNPGEVTHTLTSPSGFVWNGWTAYAYYSADQKVRGSMAEINAKVTADGRKLTFTHNPHVYTDDHDQDALVYILGVGATDDAEPGRYTDGQIRVGKAKAVKLKGRVLDPDED
;
A
#
# COMPACT_ATOMS: atom_id res chain seq x y z
N MET A 1 -2.51 -35.06 0.15
CA MET A 1 -2.20 -33.62 0.09
C MET A 1 -3.43 -32.92 0.65
N ALA A 2 -3.40 -32.52 1.93
CA ALA A 2 -4.50 -31.74 2.47
C ALA A 2 -4.42 -30.36 1.82
N THR A 3 -5.45 -29.95 1.09
CA THR A 3 -5.57 -28.58 0.61
C THR A 3 -5.71 -27.72 1.85
N GLU A 4 -4.64 -27.01 2.21
CA GLU A 4 -4.68 -26.05 3.30
C GLU A 4 -5.75 -25.02 2.93
N THR A 5 -6.88 -25.12 3.61
CA THR A 5 -8.08 -24.38 3.22
C THR A 5 -7.99 -23.04 3.92
N GLN A 6 -7.53 -22.05 3.15
CA GLN A 6 -7.60 -20.65 3.53
C GLN A 6 -8.97 -20.35 4.16
N LEU A 7 -8.97 -19.65 5.31
CA LEU A 7 -10.21 -19.32 6.01
C LEU A 7 -11.24 -18.66 5.07
N PRO A 8 -12.55 -18.91 5.26
CA PRO A 8 -13.57 -18.40 4.36
C PRO A 8 -13.64 -16.86 4.38
N VAL A 9 -14.10 -16.31 3.26
CA VAL A 9 -14.36 -14.86 3.14
C VAL A 9 -15.41 -14.43 4.16
N GLN A 10 -15.06 -13.39 4.91
CA GLN A 10 -15.89 -12.65 5.84
C GLN A 10 -15.99 -11.19 5.39
N ALA A 11 -16.99 -10.91 4.54
CA ALA A 11 -17.23 -9.56 4.03
C ALA A 11 -17.38 -8.54 5.18
N GLY A 12 -16.70 -7.39 5.06
CA GLY A 12 -16.70 -6.36 6.09
C GLY A 12 -15.56 -6.49 7.11
N SER A 13 -14.82 -7.61 7.12
CA SER A 13 -13.65 -7.78 8.00
C SER A 13 -12.49 -6.85 7.64
N GLU A 14 -12.52 -6.16 6.50
CA GLU A 14 -11.53 -5.13 6.16
C GLU A 14 -11.53 -3.96 7.16
N LYS A 15 -12.61 -3.80 7.95
CA LYS A 15 -12.68 -2.82 9.03
C LYS A 15 -11.71 -3.11 10.18
N ASP A 16 -11.27 -4.35 10.31
CA ASP A 16 -10.33 -4.80 11.34
C ASP A 16 -8.87 -4.70 10.86
N LEU A 17 -8.62 -4.07 9.69
CA LEU A 17 -7.25 -3.88 9.18
C LEU A 17 -6.58 -2.68 9.87
N LEU A 18 -5.42 -2.94 10.46
CA LEU A 18 -4.41 -1.92 10.74
C LEU A 18 -3.62 -1.65 9.47
N ILE A 19 -3.62 -0.39 9.04
CA ILE A 19 -2.97 0.06 7.80
C ILE A 19 -1.93 1.12 8.17
N TRP A 20 -0.73 1.03 7.62
CA TRP A 20 0.31 2.04 7.82
C TRP A 20 1.19 2.23 6.59
N GLN A 21 1.72 3.43 6.43
CA GLN A 21 2.82 3.67 5.51
C GLN A 21 4.14 3.31 6.19
N GLN A 22 4.99 2.54 5.52
CA GLN A 22 6.35 2.27 5.97
C GLN A 22 7.27 3.40 5.55
N GLY A 23 7.81 4.13 6.54
CA GLY A 23 8.68 5.28 6.29
C GLY A 23 7.96 6.47 5.63
N ILE A 24 8.69 7.55 5.43
CA ILE A 24 8.28 8.65 4.55
C ILE A 24 9.02 8.44 3.24
N ILE A 25 8.33 8.59 2.11
CA ILE A 25 9.02 8.60 0.81
C ILE A 25 9.71 9.93 0.61
N GLU A 26 10.91 9.91 0.05
CA GLU A 26 11.67 11.10 -0.31
C GLU A 26 12.07 10.99 -1.77
N ASP A 27 11.89 12.07 -2.52
CA ASP A 27 12.27 12.15 -3.93
C ASP A 27 12.53 13.60 -4.32
N ALA A 28 13.43 13.83 -5.26
CA ALA A 28 13.69 15.16 -5.81
C ALA A 28 12.77 15.44 -7.01
N PRO A 29 12.47 16.71 -7.34
CA PRO A 29 11.72 17.05 -8.54
C PRO A 29 12.36 16.42 -9.80
N GLY A 30 11.54 15.78 -10.63
CA GLY A 30 11.99 15.04 -11.82
C GLY A 30 12.72 13.72 -11.52
N GLY A 31 12.57 13.20 -10.30
CA GLY A 31 13.15 11.93 -9.87
C GLY A 31 12.76 10.74 -10.75
N VAL A 32 13.66 9.75 -10.82
CA VAL A 32 13.55 8.57 -11.69
C VAL A 32 12.81 7.39 -11.05
N MET A 33 11.84 7.71 -10.17
CA MET A 33 10.95 6.79 -9.44
C MET A 33 11.44 6.33 -8.05
N THR A 34 10.50 6.34 -7.10
CA THR A 34 10.63 5.79 -5.75
C THR A 34 9.50 4.80 -5.45
N ILE A 35 9.56 4.17 -4.29
CA ILE A 35 8.59 3.18 -3.84
C ILE A 35 7.95 3.63 -2.54
N MET A 36 6.62 3.61 -2.49
CA MET A 36 5.87 3.68 -1.25
C MET A 36 5.40 2.29 -0.84
N SER A 37 5.80 1.87 0.36
CA SER A 37 5.35 0.61 0.96
C SER A 37 4.21 0.85 1.95
N ILE A 38 3.10 0.14 1.78
CA ILE A 38 1.94 0.19 2.67
C ILE A 38 1.76 -1.17 3.32
N GLY A 39 1.92 -1.21 4.64
CA GLY A 39 1.72 -2.41 5.45
C GLY A 39 0.28 -2.53 5.93
N LEU A 40 -0.20 -3.77 5.95
CA LEU A 40 -1.50 -4.16 6.46
C LEU A 40 -1.35 -5.35 7.40
N THR A 41 -2.05 -5.31 8.52
CA THR A 41 -2.22 -6.44 9.45
C THR A 41 -3.58 -6.35 10.13
N ARG A 42 -3.91 -7.28 11.02
CA ARG A 42 -5.16 -7.28 11.80
C ARG A 42 -5.05 -6.41 13.06
N GLU A 43 -6.14 -5.75 13.45
CA GLU A 43 -6.29 -4.95 14.69
C GLU A 43 -6.55 -5.81 15.94
N GLY A 44 -6.45 -7.14 15.83
CA GLY A 44 -6.74 -8.03 16.96
C GLY A 44 -6.20 -9.45 16.77
N LYS A 45 -6.92 -10.43 17.31
CA LYS A 45 -6.54 -11.85 17.26
C LYS A 45 -7.29 -12.66 16.20
N HIS A 46 -8.29 -12.07 15.56
CA HIS A 46 -9.09 -12.75 14.55
C HIS A 46 -8.45 -12.56 13.16
N PRO A 47 -8.34 -13.62 12.36
CA PRO A 47 -8.00 -13.52 10.95
C PRO A 47 -8.89 -12.52 10.21
N THR A 48 -8.34 -11.88 9.19
CA THR A 48 -9.07 -10.94 8.35
C THR A 48 -9.09 -11.48 6.94
N ASN A 49 -10.27 -11.68 6.36
CA ASN A 49 -10.45 -12.12 4.98
C ASN A 49 -11.68 -11.44 4.37
N PRO A 50 -11.59 -10.20 3.89
CA PRO A 50 -12.76 -9.49 3.38
C PRO A 50 -13.20 -9.96 1.99
N GLY A 51 -12.41 -10.78 1.31
CA GLY A 51 -12.54 -11.00 -0.11
C GLY A 51 -12.00 -9.81 -0.90
N GLU A 52 -12.26 -9.78 -2.20
CA GLU A 52 -11.80 -8.68 -3.04
C GLU A 52 -12.44 -7.34 -2.64
N VAL A 53 -11.59 -6.36 -2.32
CA VAL A 53 -12.01 -4.98 -2.02
C VAL A 53 -11.21 -3.98 -2.82
N THR A 54 -11.85 -2.86 -3.16
CA THR A 54 -11.19 -1.77 -3.87
C THR A 54 -10.28 -0.98 -2.93
N HIS A 55 -9.05 -0.78 -3.38
CA HIS A 55 -8.06 0.13 -2.82
C HIS A 55 -8.10 1.42 -3.63
N THR A 56 -8.14 2.56 -2.95
CA THR A 56 -8.11 3.88 -3.58
C THR A 56 -7.10 4.74 -2.87
N LEU A 57 -6.12 5.22 -3.61
CA LEU A 57 -5.02 6.02 -3.11
C LEU A 57 -5.04 7.38 -3.80
N THR A 58 -4.72 8.42 -3.03
CA THR A 58 -4.41 9.76 -3.53
C THR A 58 -2.99 10.08 -3.11
N SER A 59 -2.13 10.43 -4.07
CA SER A 59 -0.73 10.75 -3.79
C SER A 59 -0.63 12.01 -2.93
N PRO A 60 0.41 12.14 -2.07
CA PRO A 60 0.76 13.41 -1.46
C PRO A 60 0.99 14.50 -2.51
N SER A 61 0.79 15.77 -2.16
CA SER A 61 1.15 16.87 -3.06
C SER A 61 2.63 16.83 -3.45
N GLY A 62 2.92 17.22 -4.69
CA GLY A 62 4.24 17.06 -5.33
C GLY A 62 4.50 15.66 -5.90
N PHE A 63 3.65 14.66 -5.66
CA PHE A 63 3.88 13.28 -6.11
C PHE A 63 2.78 12.77 -7.06
N VAL A 64 3.15 11.83 -7.93
CA VAL A 64 2.25 11.09 -8.84
C VAL A 64 2.54 9.60 -8.79
N TRP A 65 1.50 8.79 -8.97
CA TRP A 65 1.60 7.35 -9.14
C TRP A 65 1.98 7.00 -10.58
N ASN A 66 2.82 5.98 -10.76
CA ASN A 66 3.21 5.49 -12.09
C ASN A 66 2.43 4.23 -12.54
N GLY A 67 1.64 3.65 -11.62
CA GLY A 67 0.81 2.48 -11.89
C GLY A 67 1.46 1.13 -11.59
N TRP A 68 2.78 1.08 -11.40
CA TRP A 68 3.44 -0.14 -10.94
C TRP A 68 3.01 -0.45 -9.51
N THR A 69 2.39 -1.61 -9.31
CA THR A 69 1.87 -2.06 -8.02
C THR A 69 2.16 -3.54 -7.87
N ALA A 70 2.72 -3.92 -6.73
CA ALA A 70 2.91 -5.30 -6.36
C ALA A 70 2.51 -5.52 -4.89
N TYR A 71 2.40 -6.77 -4.48
CA TYR A 71 2.24 -7.13 -3.07
C TYR A 71 3.13 -8.29 -2.69
N ALA A 72 3.45 -8.39 -1.41
CA ALA A 72 3.99 -9.59 -0.80
C ALA A 72 3.60 -9.74 0.67
N TYR A 73 3.55 -10.99 1.13
CA TYR A 73 3.39 -11.32 2.54
C TYR A 73 4.74 -11.43 3.22
N TYR A 74 4.89 -10.76 4.36
CA TYR A 74 6.11 -10.69 5.14
C TYR A 74 5.87 -11.18 6.57
N SER A 75 6.80 -11.98 7.07
CA SER A 75 6.91 -12.28 8.50
C SER A 75 7.40 -11.08 9.31
N ALA A 76 7.24 -11.14 10.63
CA ALA A 76 7.77 -10.15 11.56
C ALA A 76 9.30 -9.95 11.46
N ASP A 77 10.06 -10.97 11.01
CA ASP A 77 11.51 -10.89 10.73
C ASP A 77 11.84 -10.44 9.29
N GLN A 78 10.87 -9.84 8.58
CA GLN A 78 10.99 -9.27 7.24
C GLN A 78 11.33 -10.26 6.12
N LYS A 79 11.07 -11.56 6.32
CA LYS A 79 11.20 -12.55 5.24
C LYS A 79 9.90 -12.67 4.47
N VAL A 80 10.01 -12.84 3.15
CA VAL A 80 8.86 -13.13 2.29
C VAL A 80 8.31 -14.51 2.65
N ARG A 81 7.01 -14.58 2.97
CA ARG A 81 6.30 -15.81 3.35
C ARG A 81 5.39 -16.38 2.28
N GLY A 82 4.86 -15.49 1.44
CA GLY A 82 3.82 -15.83 0.47
C GLY A 82 4.04 -15.14 -0.86
N SER A 83 2.98 -15.16 -1.67
CA SER A 83 2.96 -14.64 -3.03
C SER A 83 3.63 -13.28 -3.16
N MET A 84 4.47 -13.15 -4.19
CA MET A 84 4.93 -11.87 -4.69
C MET A 84 4.39 -11.74 -6.11
N ALA A 85 3.44 -10.83 -6.31
CA ALA A 85 2.79 -10.67 -7.60
C ALA A 85 2.44 -9.22 -7.88
N GLU A 86 2.44 -8.89 -9.16
CA GLU A 86 1.96 -7.60 -9.65
C GLU A 86 0.44 -7.53 -9.59
N ILE A 87 -0.07 -6.33 -9.34
CA ILE A 87 -1.48 -6.01 -9.35
C ILE A 87 -1.73 -5.05 -10.50
N ASN A 88 -2.73 -5.37 -11.32
CA ASN A 88 -3.20 -4.46 -12.35
C ASN A 88 -3.90 -3.26 -11.71
N ALA A 89 -3.17 -2.17 -11.55
CA ALA A 89 -3.69 -0.92 -11.04
C ALA A 89 -4.02 0.07 -12.17
N LYS A 90 -4.97 0.96 -11.88
CA LYS A 90 -5.37 2.05 -12.78
C LYS A 90 -4.97 3.37 -12.15
N VAL A 91 -4.38 4.24 -12.97
CA VAL A 91 -3.99 5.59 -12.57
C VAL A 91 -4.85 6.60 -13.33
N THR A 92 -5.26 7.68 -12.67
CA THR A 92 -5.93 8.81 -13.34
C THR A 92 -4.97 9.52 -14.30
N ALA A 93 -5.50 10.24 -15.28
CA ALA A 93 -4.67 10.92 -16.28
C ALA A 93 -3.68 11.94 -15.67
N ASP A 94 -4.01 12.51 -14.51
CA ASP A 94 -3.16 13.43 -13.74
C ASP A 94 -2.16 12.73 -12.80
N GLY A 95 -2.14 11.40 -12.77
CA GLY A 95 -1.25 10.63 -11.88
C GLY A 95 -1.65 10.63 -10.40
N ARG A 96 -2.64 11.44 -9.97
CA ARG A 96 -2.91 11.69 -8.55
C ARG A 96 -3.66 10.58 -7.84
N LYS A 97 -4.44 9.77 -8.56
CA LYS A 97 -5.19 8.65 -7.98
C LYS A 97 -4.76 7.32 -8.57
N LEU A 98 -4.53 6.36 -7.69
CA LEU A 98 -4.27 4.96 -7.99
C LEU A 98 -5.42 4.11 -7.43
N THR A 99 -5.95 3.20 -8.25
CA THR A 99 -7.01 2.27 -7.82
C THR A 99 -6.70 0.86 -8.28
N PHE A 100 -6.93 -0.11 -7.40
CA PHE A 100 -6.86 -1.54 -7.72
C PHE A 100 -7.81 -2.34 -6.84
N THR A 101 -8.10 -3.58 -7.21
CA THR A 101 -8.91 -4.50 -6.41
C THR A 101 -8.04 -5.70 -6.05
N HIS A 102 -8.03 -6.06 -4.78
CA HIS A 102 -7.27 -7.18 -4.23
C HIS A 102 -7.93 -7.68 -2.94
N ASN A 103 -7.68 -8.92 -2.54
CA ASN A 103 -8.12 -9.45 -1.25
C ASN A 103 -7.01 -9.28 -0.19
N PRO A 104 -7.09 -8.30 0.72
CA PRO A 104 -6.09 -8.07 1.77
C PRO A 104 -6.29 -9.03 2.94
N HIS A 105 -6.19 -10.33 2.69
CA HIS A 105 -6.34 -11.33 3.72
C HIS A 105 -5.07 -11.43 4.57
N VAL A 106 -5.20 -11.63 5.88
CA VAL A 106 -4.07 -11.82 6.81
C VAL A 106 -4.45 -12.81 7.91
N TYR A 107 -3.49 -13.65 8.31
CA TYR A 107 -3.66 -14.73 9.28
C TYR A 107 -4.75 -15.76 8.90
N THR A 108 -4.98 -15.98 7.60
CA THR A 108 -5.93 -16.99 7.11
C THR A 108 -5.31 -18.36 6.90
N ASP A 109 -3.98 -18.43 6.80
CA ASP A 109 -3.18 -19.66 6.79
C ASP A 109 -1.73 -19.35 7.27
N ASP A 110 -0.77 -20.23 6.99
CA ASP A 110 0.63 -20.04 7.38
C ASP A 110 1.42 -19.10 6.44
N HIS A 111 0.92 -18.84 5.23
CA HIS A 111 1.58 -18.04 4.20
C HIS A 111 1.29 -16.53 4.30
N ASP A 112 0.22 -16.15 5.00
CA ASP A 112 -0.25 -14.76 5.12
C ASP A 112 -0.20 -14.20 6.56
N GLN A 113 0.65 -14.79 7.40
CA GLN A 113 0.86 -14.32 8.77
C GLN A 113 1.66 -13.01 8.80
N ASP A 114 1.44 -12.25 9.88
CA ASP A 114 2.11 -11.00 10.23
C ASP A 114 1.73 -9.79 9.40
N ALA A 115 2.13 -9.70 8.13
CA ALA A 115 1.83 -8.51 7.34
C ALA A 115 1.70 -8.80 5.84
N LEU A 116 0.69 -8.16 5.24
CA LEU A 116 0.64 -7.91 3.80
C LEU A 116 1.28 -6.55 3.53
N VAL A 117 2.17 -6.46 2.54
CA VAL A 117 2.77 -5.20 2.11
C VAL A 117 2.46 -4.96 0.65
N TYR A 118 1.84 -3.82 0.35
CA TYR A 118 1.76 -3.29 -1.00
C TYR A 118 2.97 -2.43 -1.31
N ILE A 119 3.51 -2.61 -2.50
CA ILE A 119 4.70 -1.91 -3.01
C ILE A 119 4.23 -1.09 -4.22
N LEU A 120 4.29 0.23 -4.10
CA LEU A 120 3.63 1.17 -5.02
C LEU A 120 4.66 2.10 -5.64
N GLY A 121 4.70 2.12 -6.97
CA GLY A 121 5.54 3.05 -7.71
C GLY A 121 4.98 4.48 -7.66
N VAL A 122 5.82 5.41 -7.23
CA VAL A 122 5.47 6.83 -7.04
C VAL A 122 6.71 7.68 -7.33
N GLY A 123 6.54 8.95 -7.70
CA GLY A 123 7.66 9.87 -7.90
C GLY A 123 7.22 11.31 -7.74
N ALA A 124 8.17 12.20 -7.44
CA ALA A 124 7.92 13.63 -7.43
C ALA A 124 7.76 14.14 -8.88
N THR A 125 6.88 15.12 -9.09
CA THR A 125 6.74 15.78 -10.40
C THR A 125 7.90 16.73 -10.65
N ASP A 126 8.13 17.09 -11.91
CA ASP A 126 9.21 18.03 -12.30
C ASP A 126 9.06 19.41 -11.64
N ASP A 127 7.82 19.82 -11.36
CA ASP A 127 7.45 21.10 -10.77
C ASP A 127 7.16 21.01 -9.26
N ALA A 128 7.49 19.88 -8.62
CA ALA A 128 7.23 19.68 -7.21
C ALA A 128 8.02 20.68 -6.35
N GLU A 129 7.33 21.42 -5.49
CA GLU A 129 7.99 22.32 -4.54
C GLU A 129 8.64 21.51 -3.40
N PRO A 130 9.86 21.84 -2.96
CA PRO A 130 10.47 21.22 -1.80
C PRO A 130 9.62 21.36 -0.55
N GLY A 131 9.52 20.28 0.24
CA GLY A 131 8.76 20.30 1.47
C GLY A 131 8.15 18.96 1.86
N ARG A 132 7.53 18.96 3.05
CA ARG A 132 6.87 17.77 3.61
C ARG A 132 5.36 17.85 3.45
N TYR A 133 4.79 16.86 2.77
CA TYR A 133 3.37 16.76 2.48
C TYR A 133 2.74 15.58 3.22
N THR A 134 1.59 15.81 3.85
CA THR A 134 0.86 14.80 4.65
C THR A 134 -0.62 14.70 4.27
N ASP A 135 -0.93 15.11 3.05
CA ASP A 135 -2.28 15.29 2.53
C ASP A 135 -2.77 14.09 1.70
N GLY A 136 -1.85 13.22 1.25
CA GLY A 136 -2.15 11.95 0.60
C GLY A 136 -3.01 11.02 1.46
N GLN A 137 -3.62 10.02 0.84
CA GLN A 137 -4.55 9.12 1.53
C GLN A 137 -4.62 7.75 0.88
N ILE A 138 -4.77 6.69 1.68
CA ILE A 138 -5.23 5.37 1.25
C ILE A 138 -6.58 5.03 1.90
N ARG A 139 -7.45 4.39 1.12
CA ARG A 139 -8.68 3.72 1.57
C ARG A 139 -8.68 2.29 1.06
N VAL A 140 -9.02 1.35 1.94
CA VAL A 140 -9.12 -0.09 1.62
C VAL A 140 -10.54 -0.55 1.96
N GLY A 141 -11.39 -0.73 0.96
CA GLY A 141 -12.81 -1.03 1.17
C GLY A 141 -13.45 -0.05 2.17
N LYS A 142 -13.96 -0.59 3.30
CA LYS A 142 -14.57 0.19 4.39
C LYS A 142 -13.65 0.39 5.60
N ALA A 143 -12.37 0.05 5.50
CA ALA A 143 -11.37 0.29 6.53
C ALA A 143 -11.20 1.79 6.84
N LYS A 144 -10.66 2.10 8.03
CA LYS A 144 -10.32 3.48 8.38
C LYS A 144 -9.27 4.02 7.39
N ALA A 145 -9.55 5.17 6.80
CA ALA A 145 -8.62 5.80 5.86
C ALA A 145 -7.34 6.26 6.59
N VAL A 146 -6.19 6.08 5.93
CA VAL A 146 -4.87 6.46 6.48
C VAL A 146 -4.28 7.59 5.63
N LYS A 147 -3.63 8.55 6.30
CA LYS A 147 -2.91 9.65 5.63
C LYS A 147 -1.54 9.19 5.18
N LEU A 148 -1.23 9.47 3.92
CA LEU A 148 0.05 9.20 3.30
C LEU A 148 0.91 10.47 3.32
N LYS A 149 2.22 10.27 3.35
CA LYS A 149 3.21 11.32 3.54
C LYS A 149 4.35 11.16 2.54
N GLY A 150 4.86 12.27 2.06
CA GLY A 150 6.07 12.34 1.24
C GLY A 150 6.86 13.60 1.56
N ARG A 151 8.14 13.60 1.20
CA ARG A 151 9.00 14.77 1.25
C ARG A 151 9.60 14.97 -0.14
N VAL A 152 9.31 16.12 -0.75
CA VAL A 152 10.05 16.58 -1.92
C VAL A 152 11.35 17.19 -1.41
N LEU A 153 12.47 16.67 -1.91
CA LEU A 153 13.79 17.14 -1.55
C LEU A 153 14.10 18.46 -2.24
N ASP A 154 14.83 19.33 -1.54
CA ASP A 154 15.37 20.53 -2.15
C ASP A 154 16.61 20.15 -2.97
N PRO A 155 16.69 20.48 -4.28
CA PRO A 155 17.91 20.23 -5.06
C PRO A 155 19.15 20.94 -4.50
N ASP A 156 18.98 21.95 -3.64
CA ASP A 156 20.05 22.72 -3.03
C ASP A 156 20.37 22.31 -1.56
N GLU A 157 19.66 21.32 -0.98
CA GLU A 157 20.02 20.74 0.33
C GLU A 157 21.06 19.60 0.15
N ASP A 158 22.34 19.93 0.39
CA ASP A 158 23.45 18.96 0.62
C ASP A 158 23.35 18.27 2.00
#